data_AF-A0A9E2R182-F1
#
_entry.id   AF-A0A9E2R182-F1
#
_cell.length_a   1.000
_cell.length_b   1.000
_cell.length_c   1.000
_cell.angle_alpha   90.00
_cell.angle_beta   90.00
_cell.angle_gamma   90.00
#
_symmetry.space_group_name_H-M   'P 1'
#
loop_
_entity.id
_entity.type
_entity.pdbx_description
1 polymer ?
#
loop_
_entity_poly.entity_id
_entity_poly.type
_entity_poly.pdbx_seq_one_letter_code
_entity_poly.pdbx_strand_id
1 'polypeptide(L)'
;MTKKNIVQIGVAVLAFVIYVHYFTDWFTTPRIAIIVQNRMTPALRNNPAVYPVSFTLDGRYRLSAVSVIPVSALATNKHPLPLWHLVSKTNSAPVSGFFYGMPIRGMKPAVANTRPQPLDPAETYRLLIEAGRARGRIDFRPRAAAAP
;
A
#
# COMPACT_ATOMS: atom_id res chain seq x y z
N MET A 1 12.32 49.82 16.13
CA MET A 1 13.07 48.69 15.54
C MET A 1 14.11 49.22 14.58
N THR A 2 15.38 48.91 14.79
CA THR A 2 16.49 49.25 13.87
C THR A 2 16.55 48.24 12.72
N LYS A 3 16.97 48.67 11.52
CA LYS A 3 17.10 47.80 10.33
C LYS A 3 17.91 46.52 10.60
N LYS A 4 18.93 46.63 11.46
CA LYS A 4 19.76 45.51 11.93
C LYS A 4 18.95 44.41 12.64
N ASN A 5 18.00 44.79 13.48
CA ASN A 5 17.17 43.83 14.21
C ASN A 5 16.22 43.09 13.27
N ILE A 6 15.68 43.77 12.25
CA ILE A 6 14.81 43.16 11.24
C ILE A 6 15.58 42.11 10.43
N VAL A 7 16.82 42.42 10.04
CA VAL A 7 17.68 41.47 9.32
C VAL A 7 18.01 40.25 10.18
N GLN A 8 18.36 40.44 11.46
CA GLN A 8 18.65 39.33 12.37
C GLN A 8 17.43 38.45 12.63
N ILE A 9 16.24 39.05 12.78
CA ILE A 9 14.98 38.31 12.89
C ILE A 9 14.71 37.52 11.60
N GLY A 10 14.89 38.15 10.43
CA GLY A 10 14.73 37.47 9.14
C GLY A 10 15.66 36.26 8.99
N VAL A 11 16.93 36.41 9.36
CA VAL A 11 17.92 35.32 9.34
C VAL A 11 17.55 34.22 10.34
N ALA A 12 17.12 34.58 11.55
CA ALA A 12 16.69 33.61 12.57
C ALA A 12 15.46 32.81 12.11
N VAL A 13 14.47 33.47 11.50
CA VAL A 13 13.28 32.81 10.95
C VAL A 13 13.66 31.90 9.78
N LEU A 14 14.54 32.35 8.88
CA LEU A 14 15.00 31.53 7.76
C LEU A 14 15.75 30.28 8.25
N ALA A 15 16.66 30.44 9.21
CA ALA A 15 17.38 29.33 9.82
C ALA A 15 16.44 28.35 10.53
N PHE A 16 15.40 28.86 11.22
CA PHE A 16 14.38 28.03 11.85
C PHE A 16 13.56 27.23 10.83
N VAL A 17 13.15 27.84 9.71
CA VAL A 17 12.43 27.14 8.64
C VAL A 17 13.30 26.05 8.01
N ILE A 18 14.57 26.35 7.72
CA ILE A 18 15.54 25.37 7.21
C ILE A 18 15.72 24.23 8.22
N TYR A 19 15.89 24.54 9.51
CA TYR A 19 16.04 23.54 10.56
C TYR A 19 14.80 22.63 10.66
N VAL A 20 13.59 23.19 10.69
CA VAL A 20 12.36 22.38 10.76
C VAL A 20 12.16 21.54 9.50
N HIS A 21 12.55 22.03 8.33
CA HIS A 21 12.37 21.30 7.07
C HIS A 21 13.39 20.17 6.88
N TYR A 22 14.65 20.39 7.27
CA TYR A 22 15.73 19.41 7.09
C TYR A 22 15.99 18.51 8.30
N PHE A 23 15.82 19.03 9.51
CA PHE A 23 16.21 18.31 10.74
C PHE A 23 15.04 17.62 11.41
N THR A 24 13.81 18.09 11.19
CA THR A 24 12.63 17.41 11.69
C THR A 24 12.00 16.60 10.58
N ASP A 25 12.03 15.28 10.72
CA ASP A 25 11.31 14.30 9.88
C ASP A 25 9.77 14.48 9.92
N TRP A 26 9.26 15.63 10.38
CA TRP A 26 7.85 15.96 10.56
C TRP A 26 7.01 15.72 9.29
N PHE A 27 7.61 15.92 8.11
CA PHE A 27 6.95 15.74 6.81
C PHE A 27 7.29 14.40 6.14
N THR A 28 8.16 13.59 6.72
CA THR A 28 8.45 12.28 6.15
C THR A 28 7.25 11.37 6.33
N THR A 29 6.87 10.73 5.23
CA THR A 29 5.75 9.81 5.23
C THR A 29 6.26 8.43 5.60
N PRO A 30 5.79 7.79 6.69
CA PRO A 30 6.27 6.47 7.08
C PRO A 30 6.05 5.46 5.94
N ARG A 31 7.11 4.76 5.57
CA ARG A 31 7.06 3.73 4.52
C ARG A 31 6.70 2.40 5.16
N ILE A 32 5.69 1.72 4.59
CA ILE A 32 5.33 0.36 5.01
C ILE A 32 6.16 -0.62 4.17
N ALA A 33 6.98 -1.44 4.81
CA ALA A 33 7.68 -2.51 4.12
C ALA A 33 6.76 -3.73 3.98
N ILE A 34 6.71 -4.29 2.77
CA ILE A 34 5.83 -5.41 2.44
C ILE A 34 6.69 -6.57 1.96
N ILE A 35 6.45 -7.74 2.52
CA ILE A 35 7.07 -9.00 2.13
C ILE A 35 6.00 -9.84 1.43
N VAL A 36 6.28 -10.26 0.20
CA VAL A 36 5.38 -11.09 -0.60
C VAL A 36 5.84 -12.53 -0.53
N GLN A 37 4.92 -13.45 -0.24
CA GLN A 37 5.21 -14.87 -0.18
C GLN A 37 4.14 -15.66 -0.93
N ASN A 38 4.58 -16.51 -1.86
CA ASN A 38 3.73 -17.50 -2.50
C ASN A 38 3.65 -18.73 -1.57
N ARG A 39 2.49 -18.97 -0.96
CA ARG A 39 2.32 -20.05 0.01
C ARG A 39 1.85 -21.31 -0.72
N MET A 40 2.51 -22.43 -0.47
CA MET A 40 2.08 -23.75 -0.96
C MET A 40 1.01 -24.39 -0.06
N THR A 41 0.46 -23.65 0.90
CA THR A 41 -0.60 -24.16 1.77
C THR A 41 -1.95 -24.21 1.06
N PRO A 42 -2.83 -25.16 1.42
CA PRO A 42 -4.20 -25.24 0.92
C PRO A 42 -5.06 -24.14 1.58
N ALA A 43 -4.77 -22.88 1.29
CA ALA A 43 -5.77 -21.84 1.51
C ALA A 43 -6.89 -22.06 0.49
N LEU A 44 -8.15 -21.92 0.90
CA LEU A 44 -9.34 -22.01 0.04
C LEU A 44 -9.03 -21.45 -1.35
N ARG A 45 -8.96 -22.32 -2.38
CA ARG A 45 -8.61 -21.92 -3.74
C ARG A 45 -9.74 -21.06 -4.31
N ASN A 46 -9.67 -19.75 -4.11
CA ASN A 46 -10.46 -18.82 -4.91
C ASN A 46 -9.95 -18.74 -6.37
N ASN A 47 -8.71 -19.21 -6.62
CA ASN A 47 -8.13 -19.32 -7.96
C ASN A 47 -7.32 -20.63 -8.08
N PRO A 48 -7.72 -21.59 -8.93
CA PRO A 48 -6.98 -22.84 -9.10
C PRO A 48 -5.67 -22.71 -9.89
N ALA A 49 -5.48 -21.60 -10.64
CA ALA A 49 -4.34 -21.42 -11.53
C ALA A 49 -3.06 -20.92 -10.84
N VAL A 50 -3.15 -20.41 -9.60
CA VAL A 50 -2.06 -19.68 -8.93
C VAL A 50 -2.00 -20.04 -7.44
N TYR A 51 -0.78 -20.15 -6.90
CA TYR A 51 -0.59 -20.33 -5.46
C TYR A 51 -1.10 -19.11 -4.66
N PRO A 52 -1.72 -19.30 -3.49
CA PRO A 52 -2.17 -18.19 -2.68
C PRO A 52 -1.01 -17.26 -2.31
N VAL A 53 -1.18 -15.97 -2.62
CA VAL A 53 -0.21 -14.93 -2.32
C VAL A 53 -0.54 -14.32 -0.96
N SER A 54 0.41 -14.40 -0.02
CA SER A 54 0.33 -13.71 1.27
C SER A 54 1.24 -12.49 1.28
N PHE A 55 0.74 -11.41 1.88
CA PHE A 55 1.46 -10.17 2.10
C PHE A 55 1.67 -10.00 3.60
N THR A 56 2.92 -9.90 4.02
CA THR A 56 3.30 -9.63 5.41
C THR A 56 3.85 -8.22 5.48
N LEU A 57 3.41 -7.46 6.47
CA LEU A 57 3.85 -6.10 6.75
C LEU A 57 4.92 -6.15 7.86
N ASP A 58 5.79 -5.16 7.88
CA ASP A 58 6.82 -4.96 8.91
C ASP A 58 6.28 -4.68 10.31
N GLY A 59 4.99 -4.37 10.43
CA GLY A 59 4.32 -4.07 11.68
C GLY A 59 2.81 -4.26 11.60
N ARG A 60 2.11 -3.88 12.68
CA ARG A 60 0.63 -3.88 12.70
C ARG A 60 0.12 -2.52 12.27
N TYR A 61 -0.52 -2.45 11.11
CA TYR A 61 -1.05 -1.21 10.55
C TYR A 61 -2.57 -1.25 10.42
N ARG A 62 -3.21 -0.10 10.67
CA ARG A 62 -4.62 0.12 10.35
C ARG A 62 -4.71 0.59 8.90
N LEU A 63 -4.90 -0.35 7.99
CA LEU A 63 -4.98 -0.11 6.54
C LEU A 63 -6.22 0.74 6.18
N SER A 64 -6.01 1.87 5.51
CA SER A 64 -7.08 2.70 4.96
C SER A 64 -7.49 2.25 3.56
N ALA A 65 -6.51 1.87 2.74
CA ALA A 65 -6.75 1.38 1.39
C ALA A 65 -5.77 0.25 1.02
N VAL A 66 -6.25 -0.74 0.29
CA VAL A 66 -5.46 -1.83 -0.29
C VAL A 66 -5.91 -2.00 -1.72
N SER A 67 -5.00 -1.91 -2.67
CA SER A 67 -5.32 -2.13 -4.07
C SER A 67 -4.26 -2.93 -4.81
N VAL A 68 -4.70 -3.81 -5.69
CA VAL A 68 -3.84 -4.62 -6.57
C VAL A 68 -4.15 -4.23 -8.00
N ILE A 69 -3.10 -3.86 -8.73
CA ILE A 69 -3.21 -3.30 -10.07
C ILE A 69 -2.19 -4.00 -10.98
N PRO A 70 -2.54 -4.35 -12.22
CA PRO A 70 -1.57 -4.86 -13.18
C PRO A 70 -0.57 -3.77 -13.55
N VAL A 71 0.71 -4.13 -13.63
CA VAL A 71 1.76 -3.18 -14.05
C VAL A 71 1.56 -2.77 -15.52
N SER A 72 1.07 -3.69 -16.35
CA SER A 72 0.66 -3.44 -17.74
C SER A 72 -0.39 -2.32 -17.82
N ALA A 73 -1.42 -2.38 -16.99
CA ALA A 73 -2.50 -1.41 -16.95
C ALA A 73 -2.02 -0.04 -16.44
N LEU A 74 -1.06 -0.01 -15.50
CA LEU A 74 -0.40 1.23 -15.04
C LEU A 74 0.44 1.90 -16.14
N ALA A 75 1.00 1.13 -17.06
CA ALA A 75 1.78 1.66 -18.18
C ALA A 75 0.86 2.29 -19.26
N THR A 76 -0.29 1.67 -19.51
CA THR A 76 -1.23 2.11 -20.55
C THR A 76 -2.19 3.21 -20.08
N ASN A 77 -2.60 3.19 -18.81
CA ASN A 77 -3.61 4.11 -18.26
C ASN A 77 -3.14 4.78 -16.96
N LYS A 78 -3.41 6.08 -16.84
CA LYS A 78 -3.16 6.85 -15.60
C LYS A 78 -4.03 6.41 -14.43
N HIS A 79 -5.21 5.85 -14.72
CA HIS A 79 -6.18 5.36 -13.74
C HIS A 79 -6.61 3.92 -14.07
N PRO A 80 -5.72 2.95 -13.85
CA PRO A 80 -6.03 1.55 -14.15
C PRO A 80 -7.08 1.01 -13.16
N LEU A 81 -7.94 0.13 -13.68
CA LEU A 81 -8.95 -0.53 -12.86
C LEU A 81 -8.25 -1.57 -11.95
N PRO A 82 -8.35 -1.45 -10.62
CA PRO A 82 -7.75 -2.40 -9.71
C PRO A 82 -8.51 -3.73 -9.72
N LEU A 83 -7.79 -4.86 -9.79
CA LEU A 83 -8.37 -6.21 -9.71
C LEU A 83 -8.98 -6.49 -8.34
N TRP A 84 -8.41 -5.87 -7.33
CA TRP A 84 -8.86 -5.96 -5.96
C TRP A 84 -8.64 -4.61 -5.30
N HIS A 85 -9.68 -4.05 -4.71
CA HIS A 85 -9.62 -2.72 -4.10
C HIS A 85 -10.51 -2.69 -2.86
N LEU A 86 -9.87 -2.61 -1.69
CA LEU A 86 -10.50 -2.51 -0.39
C LEU A 86 -10.23 -1.15 0.22
N VAL A 87 -11.27 -0.53 0.80
CA VAL A 87 -11.19 0.75 1.51
C VAL A 87 -11.87 0.62 2.87
N SER A 88 -11.27 1.24 3.88
CA SER A 88 -11.86 1.42 5.20
C SER A 88 -12.54 2.79 5.26
N LYS A 89 -13.86 2.82 5.54
CA LYS A 89 -14.60 4.08 5.70
C LYS A 89 -14.32 4.79 7.02
N THR A 90 -13.96 4.07 8.07
CA THR A 90 -13.82 4.64 9.42
C THR A 90 -12.48 4.27 10.02
N ASN A 91 -12.26 2.98 10.28
CA ASN A 91 -10.97 2.42 10.69
C ASN A 91 -10.98 0.91 10.39
N SER A 92 -9.85 0.36 9.97
CA SER A 92 -9.65 -1.08 9.89
C SER A 92 -9.00 -1.62 11.17
N ALA A 93 -9.14 -2.93 11.39
CA ALA A 93 -8.39 -3.59 12.44
C ALA A 93 -6.88 -3.52 12.14
N PRO A 94 -6.00 -3.46 13.16
CA PRO A 94 -4.56 -3.56 12.95
C PRO A 94 -4.21 -4.93 12.33
N VAL A 95 -3.61 -4.92 11.15
CA VAL A 95 -3.22 -6.13 10.42
C VAL A 95 -1.71 -6.14 10.21
N SER A 96 -1.08 -7.30 10.43
CA SER A 96 0.34 -7.55 10.14
C SER A 96 0.55 -8.37 8.87
N GLY A 97 -0.51 -8.97 8.33
CA GLY A 97 -0.47 -9.64 7.05
C GLY A 97 -1.83 -10.19 6.65
N PHE A 98 -2.01 -10.39 5.36
CA PHE A 98 -3.25 -10.86 4.77
C PHE A 98 -2.98 -11.62 3.48
N PHE A 99 -3.97 -12.37 3.02
CA PHE A 99 -3.90 -13.07 1.74
C PHE A 99 -4.66 -12.30 0.68
N TYR A 100 -4.22 -12.43 -0.56
CA TYR A 100 -4.96 -11.88 -1.70
C TYR A 100 -6.40 -12.42 -1.73
N GLY A 101 -7.35 -11.51 -1.90
CA GLY A 101 -8.77 -11.83 -2.04
C GLY A 101 -9.49 -12.24 -0.76
N MET A 102 -8.82 -12.27 0.39
CA MET A 102 -9.48 -12.49 1.68
C MET A 102 -10.06 -11.19 2.25
N PRO A 103 -11.23 -11.24 2.90
CA PRO A 103 -11.81 -10.07 3.55
C PRO A 103 -10.92 -9.63 4.72
N ILE A 104 -10.59 -8.34 4.77
CA ILE A 104 -9.86 -7.72 5.88
C ILE A 104 -10.88 -7.09 6.83
N ARG A 105 -10.77 -7.39 8.14
CA ARG A 105 -11.71 -6.89 9.15
C ARG A 105 -11.74 -5.36 9.19
N GLY A 106 -12.91 -4.79 8.91
CA GLY A 106 -13.13 -3.34 8.87
C GLY A 106 -12.90 -2.70 7.50
N MET A 107 -12.46 -3.46 6.49
CA MET A 107 -12.38 -2.99 5.10
C MET A 107 -13.53 -3.55 4.26
N LYS A 108 -13.98 -2.76 3.30
CA LYS A 108 -14.99 -3.16 2.32
C LYS A 108 -14.47 -2.90 0.90
N PRO A 109 -14.91 -3.67 -0.11
CA PRO A 109 -14.62 -3.33 -1.51
C PRO A 109 -15.04 -1.88 -1.81
N ALA A 110 -14.19 -1.09 -2.47
CA ALA A 110 -14.58 0.29 -2.83
C ALA A 110 -15.78 0.32 -3.77
N VAL A 111 -15.85 -0.66 -4.67
CA VAL A 111 -16.99 -0.87 -5.54
C VAL A 111 -17.84 -1.99 -4.93
N ALA A 112 -19.11 -1.69 -4.67
CA ALA A 112 -20.03 -2.64 -4.06
C ALA A 112 -20.14 -3.92 -4.91
N ASN A 113 -20.21 -5.08 -4.25
CA ASN A 113 -20.29 -6.42 -4.87
C ASN A 113 -19.13 -6.82 -5.78
N THR A 114 -18.01 -6.09 -5.79
CA THR A 114 -16.84 -6.50 -6.56
C THR A 114 -16.11 -7.65 -5.88
N ARG A 115 -15.96 -8.76 -6.60
CA ARG A 115 -15.13 -9.89 -6.18
C ARG A 115 -13.67 -9.65 -6.63
N PRO A 116 -12.69 -10.14 -5.86
CA PRO A 116 -11.29 -10.13 -6.30
C PRO A 116 -11.18 -10.92 -7.60
N GLN A 117 -10.62 -10.31 -8.64
CA GLN A 117 -10.38 -11.01 -9.89
C GLN A 117 -9.26 -12.06 -9.71
N PRO A 118 -9.30 -13.18 -10.44
CA PRO A 118 -8.21 -14.15 -10.42
C PRO A 118 -6.92 -13.50 -10.94
N LEU A 119 -5.81 -13.84 -10.29
CA LEU A 119 -4.47 -13.42 -10.72
C LEU A 119 -3.97 -14.32 -11.84
N ASP A 120 -3.25 -13.74 -12.81
CA ASP A 120 -2.55 -14.46 -13.87
C ASP A 120 -1.06 -14.63 -13.51
N PRO A 121 -0.49 -15.85 -13.58
CA PRO A 121 0.93 -16.07 -13.30
C PRO A 121 1.89 -15.49 -14.37
N ALA A 122 1.39 -15.18 -15.57
CA ALA A 122 2.16 -14.54 -16.64
C ALA A 122 2.35 -13.03 -16.39
N GLU A 123 1.49 -12.41 -15.58
CA GLU A 123 1.44 -10.98 -15.38
C GLU A 123 2.09 -10.52 -14.06
N THR A 124 2.63 -9.30 -14.05
CA THR A 124 3.17 -8.67 -12.84
C THR A 124 2.17 -7.68 -12.28
N TYR A 125 1.93 -7.74 -10.98
CA TYR A 125 1.00 -6.87 -10.27
C TYR A 125 1.74 -5.97 -9.28
N ARG A 126 1.21 -4.77 -9.08
CA ARG A 126 1.63 -3.84 -8.05
C ARG A 126 0.58 -3.81 -6.94
N LEU A 127 1.01 -4.14 -5.73
CA LEU A 127 0.22 -3.94 -4.52
C LEU A 127 0.51 -2.55 -3.97
N LEU A 128 -0.55 -1.79 -3.72
CA LEU A 128 -0.52 -0.49 -3.09
C LEU A 128 -1.30 -0.58 -1.77
N ILE A 129 -0.65 -0.18 -0.68
CA ILE A 129 -1.23 -0.17 0.66
C ILE A 129 -1.10 1.23 1.23
N GLU A 130 -2.16 1.69 1.86
CA GLU A 130 -2.18 2.93 2.61
C GLU A 130 -2.67 2.66 4.03
N ALA A 131 -2.03 3.30 5.01
CA ALA A 131 -2.43 3.27 6.42
C ALA A 131 -2.30 4.68 7.00
N GLY A 132 -3.33 5.50 6.80
CA GLY A 132 -3.33 6.91 7.20
C GLY A 132 -2.29 7.70 6.41
N ARG A 133 -1.24 8.19 7.08
CA ARG A 133 -0.10 8.81 6.40
C ARG A 133 0.80 7.76 5.77
N ALA A 134 0.94 6.57 6.37
CA ALA A 134 1.89 5.58 5.89
C ALA A 134 1.49 4.98 4.53
N ARG A 135 2.48 4.73 3.66
CA ARG A 135 2.24 4.11 2.34
C ARG A 135 3.25 3.01 2.06
N GLY A 136 2.79 1.92 1.46
CA GLY A 136 3.58 0.80 0.99
C GLY A 136 3.28 0.50 -0.47
N ARG A 137 4.32 0.19 -1.25
CA ARG A 137 4.16 -0.37 -2.58
C ARG A 137 5.12 -1.54 -2.77
N ILE A 138 4.66 -2.58 -3.44
CA ILE A 138 5.52 -3.68 -3.89
C ILE A 138 5.00 -4.28 -5.18
N ASP A 139 5.92 -4.62 -6.08
CA ASP A 139 5.62 -5.34 -7.31
C ASP A 139 5.86 -6.83 -7.05
N PHE A 140 4.92 -7.65 -7.48
CA PHE A 140 4.99 -9.08 -7.30
C PHE A 140 4.45 -9.82 -8.53
N ARG A 141 5.02 -11.00 -8.76
CA ARG A 141 4.55 -11.93 -9.77
C ARG A 141 4.01 -13.18 -9.08
N PRO A 142 2.74 -13.54 -9.29
CA PRO A 142 2.18 -14.76 -8.74
C PRO A 142 2.83 -15.98 -9.38
N ARG A 143 3.04 -17.05 -8.60
CA ARG A 143 3.56 -18.31 -9.13
C ARG A 143 2.41 -19.19 -9.60
N ALA A 144 2.49 -19.69 -10.83
CA ALA A 144 1.56 -20.68 -11.35
C ALA A 144 1.49 -21.89 -10.40
N ALA A 145 0.29 -22.27 -10.00
CA ALA A 145 0.07 -23.58 -9.43
C ALA A 145 0.05 -24.54 -10.62
N ALA A 146 1.01 -25.46 -10.70
CA ALA A 146 0.99 -26.49 -11.73
C ALA A 146 -0.39 -27.17 -11.68
N ALA A 147 -1.07 -27.20 -12.83
CA ALA A 147 -2.27 -28.02 -12.96
C ALA A 147 -1.87 -29.49 -12.68
N PRO A 148 -2.65 -30.25 -11.90
CA PRO A 148 -2.47 -31.70 -11.82
C PRO A 148 -2.66 -32.36 -13.18
#